data_AF-L8MZL5-F1
#
_entry.id   AF-L8MZL5-F1
#
_cell.length_a   1.000
_cell.length_b   1.000
_cell.length_c   1.000
_cell.angle_alpha   90.00
_cell.angle_beta   90.00
_cell.angle_gamma   90.00
#
_symmetry.space_group_name_H-M   'P 1'
#
loop_
_entity.id
_entity.type
_entity.pdbx_description
1 polymer ?
#
loop_
_entity_poly.entity_id
_entity_poly.type
_entity_poly.pdbx_seq_one_letter_code
_entity_poly.pdbx_strand_id
1 'polypeptide(L)'
;MPKERDKTSETNQDHLSNYPKKQIPLNNSLITPTSQKFRMGLLMVLVSGSLLVFGRSVIDSTIGKPTPFTFPEQITLEPDQTKLEAQGDIVDPKEFFGQPKYLFGKKYKYSLDGMPIDIDLRYAVGSEGDLYYYIKGVTNIEISEEDLRKQSIRKDPIGFYATFTRQDRVYLTACINPRGISTVTSEQFNDNASSRVMDRDILIGWLLGQKDLRDRRCLWTLMSTPITSESDLHATSQKLEKVWISWYEWWKPRFPQP
;
A
#
# COMPACT_ATOMS: atom_id res chain seq x y z
N MET A 1 28.23 56.22 17.56
CA MET A 1 29.64 55.95 17.86
C MET A 1 30.12 54.80 16.98
N PRO A 2 31.35 54.86 16.45
CA PRO A 2 31.52 55.40 15.09
C PRO A 2 32.52 54.59 14.24
N LYS A 3 32.77 55.12 13.02
CA LYS A 3 34.05 55.11 12.28
C LYS A 3 34.43 53.82 11.52
N GLU A 4 35.02 53.85 10.33
CA GLU A 4 35.35 54.92 9.37
C GLU A 4 36.04 54.27 8.15
N ARG A 5 35.87 54.91 6.97
CA ARG A 5 36.86 55.08 5.86
C ARG A 5 37.40 53.81 5.15
N ASP A 6 37.75 53.80 3.87
CA ASP A 6 38.06 54.79 2.80
C ASP A 6 37.66 54.11 1.46
N LYS A 7 37.18 54.72 0.36
CA LYS A 7 37.50 55.94 -0.42
C LYS A 7 38.88 55.96 -1.11
N THR A 8 38.91 55.62 -2.40
CA THR A 8 39.64 56.28 -3.54
C THR A 8 39.37 55.49 -4.83
N SER A 9 38.88 56.10 -5.92
CA SER A 9 39.62 56.79 -7.02
C SER A 9 40.53 55.80 -7.79
N GLU A 10 40.68 55.77 -9.12
CA GLU A 10 40.45 56.71 -10.21
C GLU A 10 40.65 55.97 -11.56
N THR A 11 39.99 56.47 -12.60
CA THR A 11 40.37 56.51 -14.05
C THR A 11 41.52 55.69 -14.63
N ASN A 12 41.22 54.94 -15.70
CA ASN A 12 41.85 55.03 -17.06
C ASN A 12 41.22 53.94 -17.94
N GLN A 13 40.42 54.25 -18.97
CA GLN A 13 40.76 54.80 -20.29
C GLN A 13 41.73 53.94 -21.11
N ASP A 14 41.23 53.56 -22.29
CA ASP A 14 41.91 53.03 -23.47
C ASP A 14 42.51 51.61 -23.43
N HIS A 15 41.78 50.67 -24.05
CA HIS A 15 42.36 49.84 -25.09
C HIS A 15 41.26 49.29 -26.02
N LEU A 16 41.07 49.98 -27.15
CA LEU A 16 40.46 49.44 -28.36
C LEU A 16 41.27 48.22 -28.82
N SER A 17 40.80 47.02 -28.48
CA SER A 17 41.27 45.77 -29.06
C SER A 17 40.27 45.29 -30.10
N ASN A 18 40.76 45.32 -31.33
CA ASN A 18 40.13 44.95 -32.58
C ASN A 18 39.90 43.43 -32.60
N TYR A 19 38.71 42.98 -32.17
CA TYR A 19 38.34 41.55 -32.29
C TYR A 19 37.79 41.26 -33.68
N PRO A 20 38.35 40.29 -34.43
CA PRO A 20 37.79 39.89 -35.72
C PRO A 20 36.40 39.27 -35.50
N LYS A 21 35.39 39.83 -36.17
CA LYS A 21 34.09 39.18 -36.37
C LYS A 21 34.32 37.83 -37.04
N LYS A 22 34.45 36.78 -36.24
CA LYS A 22 34.36 35.40 -36.72
C LYS A 22 32.91 35.19 -37.12
N GLN A 23 32.65 35.25 -38.44
CA GLN A 23 31.38 34.83 -39.00
C GLN A 23 31.14 33.40 -38.52
N ILE A 24 30.16 33.22 -37.63
CA ILE A 24 29.64 31.90 -37.29
C ILE A 24 28.85 31.48 -38.54
N PRO A 25 29.28 30.48 -39.32
CA PRO A 25 28.43 29.95 -40.36
C PRO A 25 27.18 29.41 -39.67
N LEU A 26 26.02 29.89 -40.09
CA LEU A 26 24.74 29.26 -39.79
C LEU A 26 24.80 27.87 -40.42
N ASN A 27 25.28 26.90 -39.65
CA ASN A 27 25.32 25.53 -40.07
C ASN A 27 23.88 25.02 -39.94
N ASN A 28 23.09 25.19 -41.01
CA ASN A 28 21.90 24.37 -41.24
C ASN A 28 22.39 22.95 -41.55
N SER A 29 22.93 22.28 -40.54
CA SER A 29 23.28 20.87 -40.63
C SER A 29 21.98 20.08 -40.68
N LEU A 30 21.55 19.82 -41.92
CA LEU A 30 21.12 18.50 -42.39
C LEU A 30 20.43 17.66 -41.32
N ILE A 31 19.11 17.80 -41.24
CA ILE A 31 18.25 16.73 -40.74
C ILE A 31 18.50 15.55 -41.70
N THR A 32 19.34 14.60 -41.28
CA THR A 32 19.63 13.41 -42.08
C THR A 32 18.31 12.64 -42.30
N PRO A 33 18.05 12.12 -43.52
CA PRO A 33 16.79 11.44 -43.87
C PRO A 33 16.49 10.19 -43.01
N THR A 34 17.49 9.67 -42.31
CA THR A 34 17.38 8.59 -41.32
C THR A 34 16.58 9.00 -40.07
N SER A 35 16.70 10.26 -39.64
CA SER A 35 15.96 10.83 -38.50
C SER A 35 14.46 10.91 -38.77
N GLN A 36 14.06 11.26 -39.99
CA GLN A 36 12.65 11.35 -40.37
C GLN A 36 11.97 9.97 -40.43
N LYS A 37 12.66 8.96 -40.97
CA LYS A 37 12.14 7.58 -41.01
C LYS A 37 11.99 6.99 -39.60
N PHE A 38 12.95 7.25 -38.72
CA PHE A 38 12.87 6.81 -37.32
C PHE A 38 11.72 7.51 -36.58
N ARG A 39 11.56 8.83 -36.75
CA ARG A 39 10.44 9.60 -36.18
C ARG A 39 9.09 9.10 -36.66
N MET A 40 8.94 8.80 -37.95
CA MET A 40 7.70 8.26 -38.50
C MET A 40 7.41 6.84 -38.00
N GLY A 41 8.42 5.99 -37.88
CA GLY A 41 8.26 4.65 -37.28
C GLY A 41 7.78 4.73 -35.84
N LEU A 42 8.40 5.59 -35.02
CA LEU A 42 8.00 5.82 -33.63
C LEU A 42 6.56 6.35 -33.54
N LEU A 43 6.19 7.32 -34.38
CA LEU A 43 4.84 7.87 -34.43
C LEU A 43 3.79 6.80 -34.77
N MET A 44 4.05 5.94 -35.76
CA MET A 44 3.13 4.86 -36.10
C MET A 44 2.96 3.86 -34.96
N VAL A 45 4.05 3.51 -34.25
CA VAL A 45 3.99 2.63 -33.08
C VAL A 45 3.16 3.26 -31.96
N LEU A 46 3.38 4.54 -31.66
CA LEU A 46 2.63 5.24 -30.61
C LEU A 46 1.14 5.34 -30.96
N VAL A 47 0.80 5.77 -32.19
CA VAL A 47 -0.60 5.91 -32.63
C VAL A 47 -1.31 4.56 -32.65
N SER A 48 -0.67 3.52 -33.18
CA SER A 48 -1.24 2.17 -33.21
C SER A 48 -1.44 1.62 -31.81
N GLY A 49 -0.46 1.83 -30.92
CA GLY A 49 -0.55 1.46 -29.50
C GLY A 49 -1.71 2.18 -28.80
N SER A 50 -1.84 3.49 -28.99
CA SER A 50 -2.93 4.27 -28.40
C SER A 50 -4.30 3.83 -28.91
N LEU A 51 -4.45 3.57 -30.21
CA LEU A 51 -5.72 3.08 -30.79
C LEU A 51 -6.09 1.69 -30.27
N LEU A 52 -5.12 0.79 -30.09
CA LEU A 52 -5.36 -0.53 -29.51
C LEU A 52 -5.80 -0.44 -28.05
N VAL A 53 -5.14 0.37 -27.23
CA VAL A 53 -5.52 0.58 -25.82
C VAL A 53 -6.91 1.21 -25.73
N PHE A 54 -7.20 2.22 -26.55
CA PHE A 54 -8.50 2.88 -26.58
C PHE A 54 -9.61 1.93 -27.04
N GLY A 55 -9.37 1.17 -28.12
CA GLY A 55 -10.30 0.15 -28.60
C GLY A 55 -10.60 -0.91 -27.53
N ARG A 56 -9.57 -1.38 -26.82
CA ARG A 56 -9.75 -2.31 -25.70
C ARG A 56 -10.57 -1.68 -24.57
N SER A 57 -10.31 -0.42 -24.22
CA SER A 57 -11.05 0.30 -23.17
C SER A 57 -12.54 0.45 -23.47
N VAL A 58 -12.94 0.50 -24.73
CA VAL A 58 -14.36 0.60 -25.13
C VAL A 58 -15.05 -0.77 -25.09
N ILE A 59 -14.34 -1.85 -25.41
CA ILE A 59 -14.90 -3.21 -25.49
C ILE A 59 -14.94 -3.86 -24.10
N ASP A 60 -13.91 -3.68 -23.29
CA ASP A 60 -13.74 -4.36 -22.02
C ASP A 60 -14.16 -3.45 -20.85
N SER A 61 -15.44 -3.57 -20.47
CA SER A 61 -16.03 -2.84 -19.33
C SER A 61 -15.52 -3.29 -17.95
N THR A 62 -14.61 -4.27 -17.90
CA THR A 62 -13.99 -4.77 -16.65
C THR A 62 -12.67 -4.07 -16.33
N ILE A 63 -12.12 -3.29 -17.27
CA ILE A 63 -10.88 -2.53 -17.06
C ILE A 63 -11.02 -1.58 -15.87
N GLY A 64 -10.17 -1.77 -14.86
CA GLY A 64 -10.12 -0.97 -13.64
C GLY A 64 -11.17 -1.32 -12.58
N LYS A 65 -12.03 -2.32 -12.82
CA LYS A 65 -12.90 -2.91 -11.80
C LYS A 65 -12.12 -3.95 -10.98
N PRO A 66 -12.39 -4.06 -9.67
CA PRO A 66 -11.71 -5.03 -8.83
C PRO A 66 -12.25 -6.41 -9.15
N THR A 67 -11.37 -7.41 -9.13
CA THR A 67 -11.81 -8.80 -9.14
C THR A 67 -12.63 -9.06 -7.87
N PRO A 68 -13.88 -9.54 -7.97
CA PRO A 68 -14.70 -9.83 -6.80
C PRO A 68 -13.97 -10.84 -5.94
N PHE A 69 -13.76 -10.52 -4.67
CA PHE A 69 -13.16 -11.46 -3.73
C PHE A 69 -14.24 -12.22 -2.97
N THR A 70 -14.24 -13.55 -3.11
CA THR A 70 -15.12 -14.43 -2.35
C THR A 70 -14.41 -14.92 -1.11
N PHE A 71 -14.93 -14.53 0.06
CA PHE A 71 -14.38 -14.99 1.32
C PHE A 71 -14.73 -16.47 1.58
N PRO A 72 -13.80 -17.27 2.13
CA PRO A 72 -14.07 -18.65 2.49
C PRO A 72 -15.16 -18.74 3.56
N GLU A 73 -15.98 -19.80 3.52
CA GLU A 73 -16.97 -20.08 4.57
C GLU A 73 -16.33 -20.51 5.89
N GLN A 74 -15.16 -21.12 5.83
CA GLN A 74 -14.42 -21.53 7.01
C GLN A 74 -12.92 -21.39 6.77
N ILE A 75 -12.23 -20.89 7.80
CA ILE A 75 -10.78 -20.86 7.86
C ILE A 75 -10.39 -21.83 8.98
N THR A 76 -9.57 -22.82 8.64
CA THR A 76 -9.04 -23.77 9.61
C THR A 76 -7.89 -23.10 10.35
N LEU A 77 -8.01 -22.99 11.67
CA LEU A 77 -7.02 -22.39 12.55
C LEU A 77 -6.44 -23.47 13.44
N GLU A 78 -5.12 -23.43 13.57
CA GLU A 78 -4.33 -24.23 14.50
C GLU A 78 -4.18 -23.45 15.81
N PRO A 79 -4.33 -24.11 16.98
CA PRO A 79 -4.55 -25.54 17.15
C PRO A 79 -5.99 -26.01 16.83
N ASP A 80 -6.14 -27.30 16.49
CA ASP A 80 -7.39 -28.06 16.22
C ASP A 80 -8.57 -27.79 17.19
N GLN A 81 -8.33 -27.21 18.35
CA GLN A 81 -9.33 -26.82 19.34
C GLN A 81 -10.12 -25.56 18.95
N THR A 82 -9.77 -24.92 17.83
CA THR A 82 -10.44 -23.70 17.36
C THR A 82 -11.71 -24.05 16.59
N LYS A 83 -12.87 -23.73 17.16
CA LYS A 83 -14.18 -24.04 16.54
C LYS A 83 -14.82 -22.79 15.96
N LEU A 84 -15.21 -22.83 14.69
CA LEU A 84 -16.04 -21.79 14.08
C LEU A 84 -17.45 -21.86 14.68
N GLU A 85 -17.94 -20.74 15.19
CA GLU A 85 -19.27 -20.61 15.79
C GLU A 85 -20.25 -19.91 14.86
N ALA A 86 -19.81 -18.84 14.19
CA ALA A 86 -20.66 -18.05 13.31
C ALA A 86 -19.84 -17.29 12.27
N GLN A 87 -20.51 -16.88 11.20
CA GLN A 87 -19.97 -15.97 10.20
C GLN A 87 -21.05 -15.01 9.70
N GLY A 88 -20.63 -13.89 9.13
CA GLY A 88 -21.55 -12.95 8.49
C GLY A 88 -20.82 -11.91 7.67
N ASP A 89 -21.51 -11.33 6.69
CA ASP A 89 -20.93 -10.27 5.87
C ASP A 89 -20.83 -8.97 6.67
N ILE A 90 -19.78 -8.20 6.40
CA ILE A 90 -19.60 -6.86 6.97
C ILE A 90 -20.02 -5.86 5.90
N VAL A 91 -21.00 -5.03 6.25
CA VAL A 91 -21.38 -3.86 5.47
C VAL A 91 -20.80 -2.65 6.18
N ASP A 92 -19.75 -2.07 5.59
CA ASP A 92 -19.13 -0.86 6.15
C ASP A 92 -20.03 0.35 5.83
N PRO A 93 -20.52 1.07 6.85
CA PRO A 93 -21.66 1.97 6.67
C PRO A 93 -21.31 3.34 6.09
N LYS A 94 -20.03 3.70 5.93
CA LYS A 94 -19.62 5.08 5.62
C LYS A 94 -18.34 5.18 4.81
N GLU A 95 -18.28 6.22 3.99
CA GLU A 95 -17.02 6.70 3.44
C GLU A 95 -16.16 7.38 4.52
N PHE A 96 -14.84 7.22 4.45
CA PHE A 96 -13.92 7.82 5.40
C PHE A 96 -12.60 8.24 4.73
N PHE A 97 -11.84 9.12 5.39
CA PHE A 97 -10.54 9.55 4.87
C PHE A 97 -9.54 8.39 4.84
N GLY A 98 -8.87 8.19 3.71
CA GLY A 98 -7.97 7.05 3.52
C GLY A 98 -8.69 5.72 3.23
N GLN A 99 -10.00 5.77 2.96
CA GLN A 99 -10.75 4.60 2.53
C GLN A 99 -10.17 4.05 1.23
N PRO A 100 -10.00 2.72 1.12
CA PRO A 100 -9.59 2.10 -0.12
C PRO A 100 -10.68 2.24 -1.18
N LYS A 101 -10.27 2.17 -2.45
CA LYS A 101 -11.21 2.22 -3.59
C LYS A 101 -12.30 1.15 -3.47
N TYR A 102 -11.97 -0.01 -2.93
CA TYR A 102 -12.91 -1.07 -2.62
C TYR A 102 -12.62 -1.66 -1.25
N LEU A 103 -13.69 -1.91 -0.48
CA LEU A 103 -13.63 -2.54 0.83
C LEU A 103 -14.77 -3.55 0.94
N PHE A 104 -14.40 -4.82 1.06
CA PHE A 104 -15.34 -5.91 1.33
C PHE A 104 -14.94 -6.55 2.64
N GLY A 105 -15.89 -7.02 3.44
CA GLY A 105 -15.55 -7.64 4.71
C GLY A 105 -16.42 -8.82 5.08
N LYS A 106 -15.83 -9.69 5.90
CA LYS A 106 -16.47 -10.84 6.50
C LYS A 106 -16.06 -10.97 7.96
N LYS A 107 -17.03 -11.25 8.80
CA LYS A 107 -16.87 -11.50 10.23
C LYS A 107 -16.87 -13.01 10.46
N TYR A 108 -15.95 -13.46 11.29
CA TYR A 108 -15.88 -14.82 11.78
C TYR A 108 -15.88 -14.80 13.31
N LYS A 109 -16.57 -15.75 13.92
CA LYS A 109 -16.55 -15.98 15.36
C LYS A 109 -16.00 -17.37 15.64
N TYR A 110 -14.96 -17.42 16.45
CA TYR A 110 -14.32 -18.65 16.87
C TYR A 110 -14.34 -18.79 18.38
N SER A 111 -14.17 -20.02 18.86
CA SER A 111 -13.88 -20.31 20.26
C SER A 111 -12.62 -21.17 20.35
N LEU A 112 -11.69 -20.75 21.20
CA LEU A 112 -10.44 -21.45 21.50
C LEU A 112 -10.39 -21.74 22.99
N ASP A 113 -10.50 -23.00 23.39
CA ASP A 113 -10.57 -23.41 24.81
C ASP A 113 -11.66 -22.64 25.60
N GLY A 114 -12.80 -22.36 24.97
CA GLY A 114 -13.89 -21.58 25.56
C GLY A 114 -13.69 -20.06 25.55
N MET A 115 -12.55 -19.56 25.06
CA MET A 115 -12.30 -18.14 24.87
C MET A 115 -12.90 -17.69 23.52
N PRO A 116 -13.89 -16.78 23.50
CA PRO A 116 -14.49 -16.31 22.27
C PRO A 116 -13.53 -15.34 21.56
N ILE A 117 -13.42 -15.49 20.24
CA ILE A 117 -12.58 -14.67 19.37
C ILE A 117 -13.45 -14.16 18.22
N ASP A 118 -13.62 -12.84 18.15
CA ASP A 118 -14.24 -12.17 17.02
C ASP A 118 -13.14 -11.74 16.03
N ILE A 119 -13.28 -12.11 14.76
CA ILE A 119 -12.34 -11.76 13.69
C ILE A 119 -13.09 -11.02 12.59
N ASP A 120 -12.77 -9.75 12.43
CA ASP A 120 -13.18 -8.95 11.28
C ASP A 120 -12.09 -9.00 10.22
N LEU A 121 -12.38 -9.60 9.08
CA LEU A 121 -11.50 -9.62 7.92
C LEU A 121 -12.05 -8.68 6.85
N ARG A 122 -11.21 -7.80 6.33
CA ARG A 122 -11.53 -6.91 5.23
C ARG A 122 -10.51 -7.04 4.11
N TYR A 123 -11.00 -7.14 2.88
CA TYR A 123 -10.18 -7.05 1.68
C TYR A 123 -10.31 -5.64 1.11
N ALA A 124 -9.22 -4.90 1.23
CA ALA A 124 -9.08 -3.54 0.76
C ALA A 124 -8.25 -3.48 -0.53
N VAL A 125 -8.74 -2.76 -1.54
CA VAL A 125 -8.06 -2.57 -2.82
C VAL A 125 -7.82 -1.08 -3.06
N GLY A 126 -6.58 -0.71 -3.38
CA GLY A 126 -6.19 0.70 -3.53
C GLY A 126 -5.99 1.39 -2.19
N SER A 127 -5.41 0.67 -1.22
CA SER A 127 -5.10 1.14 0.13
C SER A 127 -3.70 1.74 0.23
N GLU A 128 -3.48 2.62 1.21
CA GLU A 128 -2.15 3.04 1.67
C GLU A 128 -1.62 2.19 2.83
N GLY A 129 -2.38 1.19 3.29
CA GLY A 129 -1.99 0.21 4.31
C GLY A 129 -1.92 0.75 5.74
N ASP A 130 -2.50 1.92 5.99
CA ASP A 130 -2.52 2.54 7.30
C ASP A 130 -3.71 2.08 8.14
N LEU A 131 -3.42 1.26 9.16
CA LEU A 131 -4.47 0.68 9.99
C LEU A 131 -5.13 1.68 10.94
N TYR A 132 -4.51 2.83 11.22
CA TYR A 132 -5.13 3.85 12.06
C TYR A 132 -6.42 4.39 11.42
N TYR A 133 -6.35 4.77 10.14
CA TYR A 133 -7.52 5.26 9.41
C TYR A 133 -8.60 4.20 9.27
N TYR A 134 -8.20 2.94 9.17
CA TYR A 134 -9.10 1.81 9.05
C TYR A 134 -9.89 1.61 10.34
N ILE A 135 -9.20 1.49 11.49
CA ILE A 135 -9.84 1.35 12.79
C ILE A 135 -10.77 2.54 13.06
N LYS A 136 -10.30 3.76 12.83
CA LYS A 136 -11.09 4.99 13.04
C LYS A 136 -12.29 5.09 12.10
N GLY A 137 -12.16 4.62 10.87
CA GLY A 137 -13.15 4.79 9.81
C GLY A 137 -14.31 3.80 9.88
N VAL A 138 -14.06 2.55 10.29
CA VAL A 138 -15.08 1.48 10.27
C VAL A 138 -15.42 0.90 11.65
N THR A 139 -14.75 1.37 12.72
CA THR A 139 -15.03 0.93 14.08
C THR A 139 -15.27 2.13 15.01
N ASN A 140 -15.79 1.86 16.21
CA ASN A 140 -15.93 2.87 17.27
C ASN A 140 -14.77 2.80 18.28
N ILE A 141 -13.63 2.23 17.90
CA ILE A 141 -12.48 2.07 18.78
C ILE A 141 -11.68 3.38 18.80
N GLU A 142 -11.57 3.97 20.00
CA GLU A 142 -10.76 5.17 20.20
C GLU A 142 -9.30 4.81 20.49
N ILE A 143 -8.44 5.05 19.50
CA ILE A 143 -6.98 4.87 19.58
C ILE A 143 -6.30 6.00 18.82
N SER A 144 -5.17 6.51 19.31
CA SER A 144 -4.36 7.48 18.57
C SER A 144 -3.42 6.75 17.60
N GLU A 145 -3.01 7.43 16.53
CA GLU A 145 -2.05 6.89 15.57
C GLU A 145 -0.72 6.54 16.26
N GLU A 146 -0.27 7.40 17.16
CA GLU A 146 0.96 7.21 17.93
C GLU A 146 0.88 5.98 18.84
N ASP A 147 -0.26 5.77 19.52
CA ASP A 147 -0.46 4.60 20.38
C ASP A 147 -0.43 3.30 19.56
N LEU A 148 -1.14 3.27 18.42
CA LEU A 148 -1.16 2.11 17.54
C LEU A 148 0.25 1.79 17.02
N ARG A 149 1.02 2.82 16.65
CA ARG A 149 2.41 2.66 16.22
C ARG A 149 3.30 2.13 17.33
N LYS A 150 3.17 2.62 18.57
CA LYS A 150 3.94 2.12 19.74
C LYS A 150 3.60 0.67 20.08
N GLN A 151 2.37 0.25 19.80
CA GLN A 151 1.88 -1.11 20.02
C GLN A 151 2.23 -2.06 18.88
N SER A 152 2.87 -1.58 17.81
CA SER A 152 3.33 -2.39 16.69
C SER A 152 4.51 -3.27 17.12
N ILE A 153 4.34 -4.58 16.96
CA ILE A 153 5.30 -5.63 17.28
C ILE A 153 5.79 -6.23 15.96
N ARG A 154 7.11 -6.35 15.81
CA ARG A 154 7.73 -7.07 14.69
C ARG A 154 7.97 -8.53 15.07
N LYS A 155 7.58 -9.45 14.19
CA LYS A 155 7.84 -10.88 14.31
C LYS A 155 8.26 -11.44 12.96
N ASP A 156 9.53 -11.80 12.81
CA ASP A 156 10.01 -12.42 11.57
C ASP A 156 9.62 -13.91 11.54
N PRO A 157 9.20 -14.48 10.39
CA PRO A 157 9.10 -13.86 9.07
C PRO A 157 7.71 -13.24 8.75
N ILE A 158 6.85 -13.05 9.74
CA ILE A 158 5.45 -12.60 9.59
C ILE A 158 5.38 -11.12 9.16
N GLY A 159 6.21 -10.27 9.77
CA GLY A 159 6.17 -8.81 9.61
C GLY A 159 5.70 -8.15 10.89
N PHE A 160 4.79 -7.19 10.78
CA PHE A 160 4.28 -6.39 11.89
C PHE A 160 2.80 -6.65 12.15
N TYR A 161 2.41 -6.67 13.42
CA TYR A 161 1.03 -6.58 13.89
C TYR A 161 0.99 -5.65 15.10
N ALA A 162 -0.19 -5.18 15.52
CA ALA A 162 -0.33 -4.38 16.74
C ALA A 162 -1.32 -5.03 17.71
N THR A 163 -1.00 -4.98 19.00
CA THR A 163 -1.86 -5.54 20.07
C THR A 163 -2.16 -4.47 21.11
N PHE A 164 -3.43 -4.31 21.48
CA PHE A 164 -3.87 -3.25 22.38
C PHE A 164 -5.16 -3.55 23.12
N THR A 165 -5.43 -2.79 24.19
CA THR A 165 -6.62 -2.99 25.03
C THR A 165 -7.54 -1.76 25.00
N ARG A 166 -8.82 -1.99 24.72
CA ARG A 166 -9.89 -0.98 24.76
C ARG A 166 -11.21 -1.66 25.15
N GLN A 167 -12.07 -0.96 25.90
CA GLN A 167 -13.44 -1.41 26.18
C GLN A 167 -13.53 -2.87 26.69
N ASP A 168 -12.67 -3.23 27.66
CA ASP A 168 -12.60 -4.58 28.24
C ASP A 168 -12.32 -5.70 27.23
N ARG A 169 -11.62 -5.36 26.14
CA ARG A 169 -11.21 -6.29 25.10
C ARG A 169 -9.75 -6.09 24.73
N VAL A 170 -9.10 -7.20 24.41
CA VAL A 170 -7.80 -7.21 23.75
C VAL A 170 -8.05 -7.30 22.25
N TYR A 171 -7.36 -6.46 21.51
CA TYR A 171 -7.38 -6.39 20.06
C TYR A 171 -6.01 -6.77 19.51
N LEU A 172 -6.03 -7.45 18.38
CA LEU A 172 -4.87 -7.62 17.53
C LEU A 172 -5.25 -7.21 16.12
N THR A 173 -4.42 -6.38 15.48
CA THR A 173 -4.68 -5.94 14.11
C THR A 173 -3.44 -5.94 13.24
N ALA A 174 -3.64 -6.32 11.98
CA ALA A 174 -2.59 -6.28 10.99
C ALA A 174 -3.15 -6.32 9.56
N CYS A 175 -2.36 -5.85 8.60
CA CYS A 175 -2.63 -5.92 7.17
C CYS A 175 -1.66 -6.91 6.52
N ILE A 176 -2.16 -8.03 6.00
CA ILE A 176 -1.36 -8.90 5.12
C ILE A 176 -1.44 -8.32 3.71
N ASN A 177 -0.29 -8.12 3.08
CA ASN A 177 -0.24 -7.63 1.71
C ASN A 177 0.00 -8.79 0.71
N PRO A 178 -0.08 -8.54 -0.61
CA PRO A 178 0.11 -9.56 -1.66
C PRO A 178 1.44 -10.31 -1.61
N ARG A 179 2.43 -9.74 -0.93
CA ARG A 179 3.75 -10.36 -0.74
C ARG A 179 3.78 -11.30 0.46
N GLY A 180 2.67 -11.44 1.17
CA GLY A 180 2.53 -12.31 2.34
C GLY A 180 3.28 -11.79 3.57
N ILE A 181 3.53 -10.48 3.65
CA ILE A 181 4.12 -9.85 4.84
C ILE A 181 3.06 -8.97 5.48
N SER A 182 3.00 -9.02 6.81
CA SER A 182 2.08 -8.25 7.61
C SER A 182 2.63 -6.87 7.98
N THR A 183 1.76 -5.87 8.05
CA THR A 183 2.08 -4.46 8.27
C THR A 183 1.01 -3.78 9.12
N VAL A 184 1.37 -2.69 9.79
CA VAL A 184 0.45 -1.87 10.61
C VAL A 184 0.39 -0.43 10.10
N THR A 185 1.54 0.13 9.71
CA THR A 185 1.64 1.53 9.29
C THR A 185 1.81 1.65 7.78
N SER A 186 1.50 2.85 7.25
CA SER A 186 1.67 3.14 5.83
C SER A 186 3.12 3.03 5.37
N GLU A 187 4.10 3.36 6.21
CA GLU A 187 5.52 3.24 5.85
C GLU A 187 5.92 1.77 5.70
N GLN A 188 5.53 0.92 6.66
CA GLN A 188 5.76 -0.52 6.59
C GLN A 188 5.11 -1.12 5.33
N PHE A 189 3.89 -0.69 5.00
CA PHE A 189 3.17 -1.12 3.81
C PHE A 189 3.85 -0.69 2.51
N ASN A 190 4.27 0.58 2.43
CA ASN A 190 4.91 1.15 1.24
C ASN A 190 6.32 0.62 1.00
N ASP A 191 7.12 0.47 2.06
CA ASP A 191 8.47 -0.12 1.98
C ASP A 191 8.38 -1.55 1.43
N ASN A 192 7.39 -2.29 1.90
CA ASN A 192 7.12 -3.63 1.43
C ASN A 192 6.50 -3.65 0.01
N ALA A 193 5.71 -2.66 -0.40
CA ALA A 193 5.22 -2.59 -1.78
C ALA A 193 6.35 -2.26 -2.80
N SER A 194 7.37 -1.52 -2.37
CA SER A 194 8.39 -0.96 -3.28
C SER A 194 9.56 -1.90 -3.64
N SER A 195 9.82 -2.94 -2.86
CA SER A 195 11.10 -3.67 -2.95
C SER A 195 11.30 -4.57 -4.21
N ARG A 196 10.34 -4.63 -5.16
CA ARG A 196 10.45 -5.43 -6.41
C ARG A 196 9.89 -4.75 -7.66
N VAL A 197 9.78 -3.41 -7.69
CA VAL A 197 9.34 -2.65 -8.90
C VAL A 197 10.21 -2.96 -10.14
N MET A 198 11.36 -3.63 -9.98
CA MET A 198 12.25 -4.07 -11.06
C MET A 198 11.93 -5.45 -11.69
N ASP A 199 10.90 -6.18 -11.25
CA ASP A 199 10.54 -7.45 -11.89
C ASP A 199 9.98 -7.20 -13.30
N ARG A 200 10.64 -7.79 -14.32
CA ARG A 200 10.35 -7.58 -15.74
C ARG A 200 8.88 -7.86 -16.09
N ASP A 201 8.27 -8.87 -15.45
CA ASP A 201 6.88 -9.24 -15.67
C ASP A 201 5.90 -8.19 -15.13
N ILE A 202 6.26 -7.50 -14.05
CA ILE A 202 5.46 -6.40 -13.49
C ILE A 202 5.56 -5.19 -14.43
N LEU A 203 6.75 -4.87 -14.92
CA LEU A 203 6.96 -3.76 -15.86
C LEU A 203 6.21 -3.98 -17.18
N ILE A 204 6.28 -5.18 -17.76
CA ILE A 204 5.54 -5.51 -18.98
C ILE A 204 4.03 -5.47 -18.72
N GLY A 205 3.56 -6.10 -17.63
CA GLY A 205 2.16 -6.07 -17.25
C GLY A 205 1.64 -4.64 -17.04
N TRP A 206 2.45 -3.77 -16.43
CA TRP A 206 2.11 -2.37 -16.24
C TRP A 206 2.08 -1.57 -17.54
N LEU A 207 3.08 -1.73 -18.43
CA LEU A 207 3.08 -1.09 -19.74
C LEU A 207 1.85 -1.47 -20.58
N LEU A 208 1.33 -2.69 -20.39
CA LEU A 208 0.13 -3.19 -21.03
C LEU A 208 -1.17 -2.84 -20.27
N GLY A 209 -1.08 -2.11 -19.14
CA GLY A 209 -2.23 -1.74 -18.30
C GLY A 209 -2.91 -2.92 -17.59
N GLN A 210 -2.23 -4.06 -17.48
CA GLN A 210 -2.75 -5.29 -16.89
C GLN A 210 -2.43 -5.43 -15.40
N LYS A 211 -1.42 -4.73 -14.91
CA LYS A 211 -0.97 -4.76 -13.51
C LYS A 211 -0.62 -3.36 -13.03
N ASP A 212 -0.92 -3.07 -11.77
CA ASP A 212 -0.40 -1.87 -11.12
C ASP A 212 1.09 -2.06 -10.80
N LEU A 213 1.90 -1.00 -10.93
CA LEU A 213 3.31 -1.01 -10.50
C LEU A 213 3.45 -1.29 -9.00
N ARG A 214 2.42 -0.95 -8.23
CA ARG A 214 2.35 -1.14 -6.79
C ARG A 214 1.06 -1.83 -6.47
N ASP A 215 1.16 -3.06 -5.98
CA ASP A 215 0.01 -3.80 -5.53
C ASP A 215 -0.44 -3.27 -4.16
N ARG A 216 -1.49 -2.44 -4.19
CA ARG A 216 -2.06 -1.72 -3.03
C ARG A 216 -3.22 -2.47 -2.38
N ARG A 217 -3.16 -3.79 -2.40
CA ARG A 217 -4.17 -4.65 -1.76
C ARG A 217 -3.77 -4.98 -0.33
N CYS A 218 -4.76 -5.10 0.54
CA CYS A 218 -4.57 -5.36 1.94
C CYS A 218 -5.67 -6.29 2.45
N LEU A 219 -5.28 -7.43 3.01
CA LEU A 219 -6.15 -8.23 3.87
C LEU A 219 -5.98 -7.71 5.30
N TRP A 220 -6.82 -6.75 5.66
CA TRP A 220 -6.84 -6.19 6.99
C TRP A 220 -7.63 -7.10 7.92
N THR A 221 -7.00 -7.54 8.99
CA THR A 221 -7.63 -8.32 10.06
C THR A 221 -7.67 -7.51 11.34
N LEU A 222 -8.82 -7.52 12.02
CA LEU A 222 -9.00 -7.04 13.39
C LEU A 222 -9.58 -8.18 14.22
N MET A 223 -8.75 -8.79 15.05
CA MET A 223 -9.15 -9.83 16.00
C MET A 223 -9.43 -9.19 17.36
N SER A 224 -10.39 -9.73 18.09
CA SER A 224 -10.61 -9.30 19.47
C SER A 224 -11.21 -10.40 20.35
N THR A 225 -10.96 -10.29 21.64
CA THR A 225 -11.51 -11.18 22.67
C THR A 225 -11.74 -10.38 23.96
N PRO A 226 -12.82 -10.66 24.73
CA PRO A 226 -13.06 -10.02 26.01
C PRO A 226 -11.98 -10.39 27.04
N ILE A 227 -11.67 -9.47 27.94
CA ILE A 227 -10.85 -9.72 29.13
C ILE A 227 -11.67 -9.52 30.40
N THR A 228 -11.47 -10.40 31.37
CA THR A 228 -12.15 -10.38 32.67
C THR A 228 -11.39 -9.62 33.74
N SER A 229 -10.06 -9.58 33.63
CA SER A 229 -9.18 -8.91 34.59
C SER A 229 -7.86 -8.49 33.95
N GLU A 230 -7.18 -7.51 34.54
CA GLU A 230 -5.83 -7.12 34.10
C GLU A 230 -4.81 -8.25 34.28
N SER A 231 -4.98 -9.12 35.28
CA SER A 231 -4.12 -10.29 35.48
C SER A 231 -4.17 -11.28 34.31
N ASP A 232 -5.29 -11.36 33.60
CA ASP A 232 -5.46 -12.26 32.46
C ASP A 232 -4.89 -11.67 31.16
N LEU A 233 -4.62 -10.36 31.13
CA LEU A 233 -4.26 -9.62 29.92
C LEU A 233 -3.09 -10.25 29.15
N HIS A 234 -2.02 -10.62 29.86
CA HIS A 234 -0.83 -11.19 29.24
C HIS A 234 -1.12 -12.55 28.62
N ALA A 235 -1.80 -13.45 29.37
CA ALA A 235 -2.16 -14.78 28.90
C ALA A 235 -3.13 -14.71 27.71
N THR A 236 -4.13 -13.84 27.77
CA THR A 236 -5.10 -13.61 26.70
C THR A 236 -4.42 -13.05 25.44
N SER A 237 -3.51 -12.08 25.60
CA SER A 237 -2.76 -11.52 24.47
C SER A 237 -1.90 -12.57 23.76
N GLN A 238 -1.23 -13.45 24.53
CA GLN A 238 -0.46 -14.56 23.97
C GLN A 238 -1.33 -15.58 23.22
N LYS A 239 -2.53 -15.89 23.76
CA LYS A 239 -3.48 -16.77 23.06
C LYS A 239 -3.95 -16.13 21.75
N LEU A 240 -4.31 -14.84 21.77
CA LEU A 240 -4.73 -14.12 20.57
C LEU A 240 -3.61 -14.03 19.53
N GLU A 241 -2.35 -13.85 19.96
CA GLU A 241 -1.20 -13.88 19.06
C GLU A 241 -1.00 -15.26 18.39
N LYS A 242 -1.21 -16.37 19.11
CA LYS A 242 -1.16 -17.71 18.50
C LYS A 242 -2.20 -17.87 17.40
N VAL A 243 -3.42 -17.40 17.64
CA VAL A 243 -4.50 -17.39 16.64
C VAL A 243 -4.11 -16.55 15.43
N TRP A 244 -3.52 -15.37 15.67
CA TRP A 244 -3.00 -14.52 14.60
C TRP A 244 -1.94 -15.20 13.74
N ILE A 245 -1.00 -15.92 14.35
CA ILE A 245 0.05 -16.64 13.62
C ILE A 245 -0.58 -17.69 12.71
N SER A 246 -1.51 -18.51 13.22
CA SER A 246 -2.20 -19.50 12.40
C SER A 246 -3.04 -18.87 11.28
N TRP A 247 -3.74 -17.77 11.60
CA TRP A 247 -4.50 -17.00 10.61
C TRP A 247 -3.62 -16.47 9.49
N TYR A 248 -2.46 -15.90 9.84
CA TYR A 248 -1.47 -15.44 8.87
C TYR A 248 -0.94 -16.61 8.02
N GLU A 249 -0.59 -17.74 8.61
CA GLU A 249 -0.10 -18.91 7.88
C GLU A 249 -1.13 -19.46 6.90
N TRP A 250 -2.41 -19.39 7.24
CA TRP A 250 -3.50 -19.76 6.34
C TRP A 250 -3.59 -18.81 5.13
N TRP A 251 -3.54 -17.49 5.39
CA TRP A 251 -3.73 -16.45 4.37
C TRP A 251 -2.51 -16.19 3.51
N LYS A 252 -1.30 -16.34 4.03
CA LYS A 252 -0.06 -16.06 3.30
C LYS A 252 0.00 -16.77 1.93
N PRO A 253 -0.24 -18.09 1.81
CA PRO A 253 -0.28 -18.76 0.50
C PRO A 253 -1.62 -18.58 -0.24
N ARG A 254 -2.65 -18.05 0.42
CA ARG A 254 -4.02 -17.91 -0.11
C ARG A 254 -4.41 -16.45 -0.36
N PHE A 255 -3.42 -15.56 -0.48
CA PHE A 255 -3.70 -14.18 -0.78
C PHE A 255 -4.46 -14.08 -2.11
N PRO A 256 -5.54 -13.28 -2.19
CA PRO A 256 -6.37 -13.16 -3.39
C PRO A 256 -5.51 -12.85 -4.63
N GLN A 257 -5.68 -13.60 -5.70
CA GLN A 257 -5.03 -13.30 -6.97
C GLN A 257 -5.78 -12.18 -7.71
N PRO A 258 -5.08 -11.34 -8.49
CA PRO A 258 -5.72 -10.34 -9.35
C PRO A 258 -6.58 -10.99 -10.43
#